data_AF-A0AAW1F9V2-F1
#
_entry.id   AF-A0AAW1F9V2-F1
#
_cell.length_a   1.000
_cell.length_b   1.000
_cell.length_c   1.000
_cell.angle_alpha   90.00
_cell.angle_beta   90.00
_cell.angle_gamma   90.00
#
_symmetry.space_group_name_H-M   'P 1'
#
loop_
_entity.id
_entity.type
_entity.pdbx_description
1 polymer ?
#
loop_
_entity_poly.entity_id
_entity_poly.type
_entity_poly.pdbx_seq_one_letter_code
_entity_poly.pdbx_strand_id
1 'polypeptide(L)'
;MSEQSICQARAAVMVYDDPNKKWVPAGGSTGFSRVHIYHHTGNNAFRVVGRKIQDHQVVINCAIPKGLKYNQATQTFHQWRDARQVYGLNFGSKEDANVFASAMMHALEVLNSQDTGRAALLGSDARVPKGVLPRS
;
A
#
# COMPACT_ATOMS: atom_id res chain seq x y z
N MET A 1 -5.55 12.51 15.49
CA MET A 1 -4.77 12.59 14.23
C MET A 1 -5.65 12.12 13.10
N SER A 2 -5.59 12.79 11.95
CA SER A 2 -6.47 12.54 10.80
C SER A 2 -5.73 11.80 9.68
N GLU A 3 -6.49 11.14 8.83
CA GLU A 3 -5.96 10.56 7.59
C GLU A 3 -5.80 11.65 6.54
N GLN A 4 -4.64 11.69 5.88
CA GLN A 4 -4.32 12.63 4.83
C GLN A 4 -4.16 11.90 3.49
N SER A 5 -4.84 12.40 2.45
CA SER A 5 -4.66 11.87 1.10
C SER A 5 -3.30 12.33 0.58
N ILE A 6 -2.44 11.40 0.20
CA ILE A 6 -1.12 11.71 -0.39
C ILE A 6 -1.12 11.70 -1.93
N CYS A 7 -2.14 11.09 -2.53
CA CYS A 7 -2.36 11.16 -3.97
C CYS A 7 -3.84 10.97 -4.31
N GLN A 8 -4.20 11.36 -5.53
CA GLN A 8 -5.49 11.08 -6.13
C GLN A 8 -5.25 10.67 -7.59
N ALA A 9 -5.93 9.62 -8.04
CA ALA A 9 -5.92 9.18 -9.43
C ALA A 9 -7.32 8.71 -9.86
N ARG A 10 -7.60 8.77 -11.17
CA ARG A 10 -8.81 8.20 -11.75
C ARG A 10 -8.53 6.82 -12.33
N ALA A 11 -9.25 5.80 -11.83
CA ALA A 11 -9.09 4.42 -12.30
C ALA A 11 -10.37 3.61 -12.18
N ALA A 12 -10.58 2.65 -13.09
CA ALA A 12 -11.53 1.56 -12.87
C ALA A 12 -10.89 0.55 -11.92
N VAL A 13 -11.57 0.28 -10.80
CA VAL A 13 -11.11 -0.66 -9.79
C VAL A 13 -11.56 -2.06 -10.19
N MET A 14 -10.61 -2.99 -10.23
CA MET A 14 -10.80 -4.37 -10.66
C MET A 14 -10.38 -5.30 -9.52
N VAL A 15 -11.04 -6.46 -9.45
CA VAL A 15 -10.64 -7.58 -8.60
C VAL A 15 -10.43 -8.81 -9.48
N TYR A 16 -9.43 -9.62 -9.17
CA TYR A 16 -9.22 -10.88 -9.87
C TYR A 16 -10.15 -11.95 -9.27
N ASP A 17 -10.97 -12.54 -10.12
CA ASP A 17 -11.83 -13.68 -9.84
C ASP A 17 -11.03 -14.95 -10.12
N ASP A 18 -10.39 -15.49 -9.08
CA ASP A 18 -9.51 -16.67 -9.17
C ASP A 18 -10.23 -17.90 -9.78
N PRO A 19 -11.47 -18.27 -9.37
CA PRO A 19 -12.20 -19.38 -9.98
C PRO A 19 -12.39 -19.25 -11.49
N ASN A 20 -12.73 -18.06 -11.97
CA ASN A 20 -12.98 -17.81 -13.39
C ASN A 20 -11.76 -17.26 -14.15
N LYS A 21 -10.62 -17.11 -13.47
CA LYS A 21 -9.34 -16.59 -14.00
C LYS A 21 -9.47 -15.28 -14.78
N LYS A 22 -10.33 -14.38 -14.32
CA LYS A 22 -10.64 -13.12 -15.03
C LYS A 22 -10.65 -11.92 -14.09
N TRP A 23 -10.39 -10.74 -14.66
CA TRP A 23 -10.63 -9.49 -13.96
C TRP A 23 -12.10 -9.12 -14.03
N VAL A 24 -12.69 -8.73 -12.90
CA VAL A 24 -14.06 -8.22 -12.84
C VAL A 24 -14.09 -6.85 -12.15
N PRO A 25 -15.04 -5.96 -12.51
CA PRO A 25 -15.17 -4.67 -11.86
C PRO A 25 -15.49 -4.81 -10.36
N ALA A 26 -14.76 -4.07 -9.52
CA ALA A 26 -15.08 -4.00 -8.10
C ALA A 26 -16.40 -3.25 -7.88
N GLY A 27 -17.21 -3.72 -6.94
CA GLY A 27 -18.54 -3.17 -6.64
C GLY A 27 -19.66 -3.62 -7.60
N GLY A 28 -19.37 -4.53 -8.53
CA GLY A 28 -20.38 -5.12 -9.43
C GLY A 28 -20.79 -4.24 -10.63
N SER A 29 -20.24 -3.02 -10.73
CA SER A 29 -20.50 -2.09 -11.84
C SER A 29 -19.21 -1.62 -12.50
N THR A 30 -19.27 -1.33 -13.80
CA THR A 30 -18.16 -0.73 -14.55
C THR A 30 -17.99 0.76 -14.20
N GLY A 31 -16.95 1.40 -14.74
CA GLY A 31 -16.77 2.84 -14.62
C GLY A 31 -15.71 3.27 -13.61
N PHE A 32 -15.34 4.54 -13.70
CA PHE A 32 -14.22 5.11 -12.98
C PHE A 32 -14.55 5.42 -11.51
N SER A 33 -13.52 5.25 -10.70
CA SER A 33 -13.47 5.68 -9.32
C SER A 33 -12.42 6.77 -9.16
N ARG A 34 -12.62 7.63 -8.17
CA ARG A 34 -11.56 8.46 -7.60
C ARG A 34 -10.86 7.64 -6.55
N VAL A 35 -9.58 7.33 -6.79
CA VAL A 35 -8.77 6.46 -5.95
C VAL A 35 -7.71 7.29 -5.25
N HIS A 36 -7.65 7.14 -3.94
CA HIS A 36 -6.71 7.82 -3.06
C HIS A 36 -5.80 6.81 -2.36
N ILE A 37 -4.58 7.22 -2.07
CA ILE A 37 -3.78 6.62 -1.00
C ILE A 37 -3.87 7.56 0.19
N TYR A 38 -4.31 7.05 1.34
CA TYR A 38 -4.35 7.78 2.60
C TYR A 38 -3.20 7.35 3.50
N HIS A 39 -2.61 8.32 4.20
CA HIS A 39 -1.65 8.14 5.27
C HIS A 39 -2.27 8.53 6.61
N HIS A 40 -2.22 7.62 7.58
CA HIS A 40 -2.61 7.88 8.95
C HIS A 40 -1.35 8.16 9.78
N THR A 41 -1.03 9.44 10.00
CA THR A 41 0.21 9.88 10.64
C THR A 41 0.39 9.37 12.07
N GLY A 42 -0.70 9.12 12.81
CA GLY A 42 -0.61 8.69 14.22
C GLY A 42 -0.15 7.26 14.46
N ASN A 43 -0.27 6.38 13.45
CA ASN A 43 0.21 5.00 13.52
C ASN A 43 1.05 4.61 12.29
N ASN A 44 1.35 5.60 11.45
CA ASN A 44 2.08 5.47 10.19
C ASN A 44 1.53 4.36 9.27
N ALA A 45 0.21 4.20 9.24
CA ALA A 45 -0.45 3.24 8.36
C ALA A 45 -0.84 3.90 7.03
N PHE A 46 -0.86 3.11 5.95
CA PHE A 46 -1.34 3.54 4.65
C PHE A 46 -2.47 2.64 4.16
N ARG A 47 -3.39 3.21 3.37
CA ARG A 47 -4.47 2.44 2.74
C ARG A 47 -4.87 3.03 1.39
N VAL A 48 -5.35 2.18 0.50
CA VAL A 48 -5.97 2.55 -0.77
C VAL A 48 -7.47 2.64 -0.58
N VAL A 49 -8.08 3.74 -1.01
CA VAL A 49 -9.53 3.95 -0.97
C VAL A 49 -10.01 4.42 -2.33
N GLY A 50 -10.95 3.70 -2.92
CA GLY A 50 -11.56 4.06 -4.20
C GLY A 50 -13.05 4.22 -4.04
N ARG A 51 -13.56 5.39 -4.43
CA ARG A 51 -14.99 5.67 -4.50
C ARG A 51 -15.42 5.89 -5.93
N LYS A 52 -16.51 5.25 -6.35
CA LYS A 52 -17.14 5.49 -7.65
C LYS A 52 -17.46 6.98 -7.81
N ILE A 53 -17.23 7.51 -9.00
CA ILE A 53 -17.46 8.94 -9.27
C ILE A 53 -18.95 9.28 -9.30
N GLN A 54 -19.80 8.33 -9.69
CA GLN A 54 -21.23 8.55 -9.93
C GLN A 54 -22.06 8.60 -8.65
N ASP A 55 -21.84 7.67 -7.72
CA ASP A 55 -22.68 7.46 -6.53
C ASP A 55 -21.87 7.46 -5.23
N HIS A 56 -20.57 7.74 -5.30
CA HIS A 56 -19.64 7.73 -4.17
C HIS A 56 -19.51 6.37 -3.45
N GLN A 57 -19.98 5.28 -4.05
CA GLN A 57 -19.84 3.93 -3.49
C GLN A 57 -18.36 3.60 -3.25
N VAL A 58 -18.02 3.16 -2.04
CA VAL A 58 -16.68 2.64 -1.72
C VAL A 58 -16.54 1.25 -2.35
N VAL A 59 -15.64 1.10 -3.31
CA VAL A 59 -15.40 -0.16 -4.03
C VAL A 59 -14.05 -0.81 -3.69
N ILE A 60 -13.16 -0.06 -3.04
CA ILE A 60 -11.94 -0.59 -2.43
C ILE A 60 -11.62 0.23 -1.19
N ASN A 61 -11.24 -0.48 -0.12
CA ASN A 61 -10.72 0.07 1.13
C ASN A 61 -9.77 -0.98 1.72
N CYS A 62 -8.52 -0.99 1.26
CA CYS A 62 -7.53 -2.00 1.66
C CYS A 62 -6.29 -1.35 2.26
N ALA A 63 -5.75 -1.97 3.31
CA ALA A 63 -4.47 -1.55 3.88
C ALA A 63 -3.32 -1.81 2.89
N ILE A 64 -2.26 -1.01 2.98
CA ILE A 64 -0.99 -1.27 2.31
C ILE A 64 -0.04 -1.86 3.36
N PRO A 65 0.10 -3.20 3.46
CA PRO A 65 1.02 -3.80 4.41
C PRO A 65 2.46 -3.60 3.95
N LYS A 66 3.38 -3.63 4.93
CA LYS A 66 4.82 -3.71 4.67
C LYS A 66 5.13 -4.88 3.73
N GLY A 67 6.06 -4.67 2.80
CA GLY A 67 6.49 -5.71 1.86
C GLY A 67 5.45 -6.08 0.79
N LEU A 68 4.34 -5.33 0.68
CA LEU A 68 3.39 -5.51 -0.41
C LEU A 68 4.10 -5.43 -1.76
N LYS A 69 3.81 -6.40 -2.64
CA LYS A 69 4.35 -6.45 -3.99
C LYS A 69 3.42 -5.72 -4.94
N TYR A 70 3.81 -4.49 -5.28
CA TYR A 70 3.15 -3.68 -6.29
C TYR A 70 3.73 -3.96 -7.68
N ASN A 71 2.87 -4.25 -8.66
CA ASN A 71 3.27 -4.60 -10.02
C ASN A 71 2.59 -3.68 -11.03
N GLN A 72 3.39 -2.96 -11.81
CA GLN A 72 2.93 -2.14 -12.94
C GLN A 72 2.88 -3.02 -14.20
N ALA A 73 1.80 -3.80 -14.34
CA ALA A 73 1.67 -4.79 -15.42
C ALA A 73 1.63 -4.16 -16.82
N THR A 74 1.04 -2.96 -16.94
CA THR A 74 1.14 -2.09 -18.13
C THR A 74 1.27 -0.63 -17.69
N GLN A 75 1.44 0.30 -18.64
CA GLN A 75 1.51 1.75 -18.37
C GLN A 75 0.26 2.34 -17.72
N THR A 76 -0.87 1.65 -17.78
CA THR A 76 -2.14 2.10 -17.19
C THR A 76 -2.85 1.00 -16.40
N PHE A 77 -2.24 -0.16 -16.23
CA PHE A 77 -2.81 -1.24 -15.44
C PHE A 77 -1.82 -1.73 -14.39
N HIS A 78 -2.09 -1.39 -13.12
CA HIS A 78 -1.27 -1.79 -11.99
C HIS A 78 -2.04 -2.71 -11.07
N GLN A 79 -1.36 -3.63 -10.40
CA GLN A 79 -1.98 -4.65 -9.56
C GLN A 79 -1.14 -4.95 -8.32
N TRP A 80 -1.81 -5.45 -7.29
CA TRP A 80 -1.18 -6.00 -6.09
C TRP A 80 -2.10 -7.04 -5.46
N ARG A 81 -1.54 -7.84 -4.56
CA ARG A 81 -2.26 -8.87 -3.81
C ARG A 81 -2.16 -8.57 -2.32
N ASP A 82 -3.28 -8.69 -1.62
CA ASP A 82 -3.29 -8.82 -0.16
C ASP A 82 -3.63 -10.27 0.25
N ALA A 83 -3.88 -10.50 1.55
CA ALA A 83 -4.18 -11.84 2.08
C ALA A 83 -5.46 -12.49 1.50
N ARG A 84 -6.37 -11.71 0.89
CA ARG A 84 -7.69 -12.18 0.47
C ARG A 84 -7.97 -11.95 -1.01
N GLN A 85 -7.40 -10.91 -1.61
CA GLN A 85 -7.82 -10.40 -2.91
C GLN A 85 -6.62 -9.92 -3.73
N VAL A 86 -6.68 -10.13 -5.05
CA VAL A 86 -5.86 -9.37 -6.00
C VAL A 86 -6.65 -8.19 -6.49
N TYR A 87 -6.08 -7.01 -6.32
CA TYR A 87 -6.63 -5.76 -6.81
C TYR A 87 -5.89 -5.34 -8.08
N GLY A 88 -6.63 -4.70 -8.98
CA GLY A 88 -6.12 -4.08 -10.19
C GLY A 88 -6.72 -2.70 -10.34
N LEU A 89 -5.93 -1.74 -10.81
CA LEU A 89 -6.37 -0.41 -11.18
C LEU A 89 -6.09 -0.20 -12.66
N ASN A 90 -7.16 -0.01 -13.44
CA ASN A 90 -7.06 0.42 -14.83
C ASN A 90 -7.24 1.94 -14.90
N PHE A 91 -6.14 2.67 -14.97
CA PHE A 91 -6.08 4.13 -14.90
C PHE A 91 -6.64 4.79 -16.15
N GLY A 92 -7.24 5.97 -15.96
CA GLY A 92 -7.80 6.77 -17.05
C GLY A 92 -6.73 7.37 -17.97
N SER A 93 -5.51 7.54 -17.47
CA SER A 93 -4.35 8.01 -18.23
C SER A 93 -3.03 7.50 -17.65
N LYS A 94 -1.92 7.74 -18.35
CA LYS A 94 -0.57 7.41 -17.87
C LYS A 94 -0.17 8.31 -16.70
N GLU A 95 -0.61 9.56 -16.72
CA GLU A 95 -0.34 10.54 -15.67
C GLU A 95 -0.99 10.11 -14.35
N ASP A 96 -2.26 9.68 -14.39
CA ASP A 96 -2.96 9.09 -13.25
C ASP A 96 -2.19 7.87 -12.69
N ALA A 97 -1.73 6.99 -13.59
CA ALA A 97 -0.97 5.79 -13.24
C ALA A 97 0.37 6.14 -12.55
N ASN A 98 1.09 7.12 -13.09
CA ASN A 98 2.38 7.58 -12.59
C ASN A 98 2.26 8.26 -11.22
N VAL A 99 1.25 9.11 -11.04
CA VAL A 99 0.95 9.76 -9.76
C VAL A 99 0.66 8.72 -8.68
N PHE A 100 -0.19 7.73 -9.00
CA PHE A 100 -0.52 6.67 -8.06
C PHE A 100 0.68 5.78 -7.74
N ALA A 101 1.45 5.40 -8.76
CA ALA A 101 2.65 4.57 -8.58
C ALA A 101 3.69 5.26 -7.70
N SER A 102 3.93 6.56 -7.91
CA SER A 102 4.90 7.33 -7.11
C SER A 102 4.51 7.36 -5.63
N ALA A 103 3.23 7.59 -5.34
CA ALA A 103 2.70 7.58 -3.97
C ALA A 103 2.71 6.18 -3.34
N MET A 104 2.42 5.13 -4.11
CA MET A 104 2.52 3.75 -3.63
C MET A 104 3.95 3.37 -3.26
N MET A 105 4.93 3.71 -4.12
CA MET A 105 6.35 3.44 -3.85
C MET A 105 6.82 4.19 -2.59
N HIS A 106 6.42 5.46 -2.44
CA HIS A 106 6.71 6.24 -1.23
C HIS A 106 6.12 5.59 0.03
N ALA A 107 4.85 5.17 0.00
CA ALA A 107 4.22 4.49 1.13
C ALA A 107 4.98 3.20 1.52
N LEU A 108 5.39 2.40 0.54
CA LEU A 108 6.15 1.17 0.77
C LEU A 108 7.54 1.45 1.36
N GLU A 109 8.24 2.49 0.88
CA GLU A 109 9.53 2.91 1.42
C GLU A 109 9.42 3.33 2.90
N VAL A 110 8.42 4.15 3.23
CA VAL A 110 8.15 4.58 4.62
C VAL A 110 7.85 3.38 5.52
N LEU A 111 7.01 2.44 5.07
CA LEU A 111 6.68 1.22 5.82
C LEU A 111 7.90 0.31 6.01
N ASN A 112 8.78 0.21 5.01
CA ASN A 112 9.99 -0.62 5.09
C ASN A 112 11.03 -0.02 6.05
N SER A 113 11.13 1.31 6.12
CA SER A 113 12.08 2.06 6.95
C SER A 113 11.77 2.06 8.45
N GLN A 114 10.56 1.64 8.87
CA GLN A 114 10.22 1.61 10.30
C GLN A 114 11.02 0.59 11.12
N ASP A 115 11.55 -0.48 10.50
CA ASP A 115 12.30 -1.51 11.22
C ASP A 115 13.76 -1.13 11.47
N THR A 116 14.39 -0.36 10.58
CA THR A 116 15.79 0.07 10.76
C THR A 116 15.94 1.01 11.96
N GLY A 117 14.93 1.81 12.28
CA GLY A 117 14.93 2.69 13.45
C GLY A 117 14.73 1.94 14.78
N ARG A 118 13.91 0.88 14.82
CA ARG A 118 13.69 0.09 16.04
C ARG A 118 14.85 -0.85 16.38
N ALA A 119 15.48 -1.45 15.37
CA ALA A 119 16.66 -2.28 15.57
C ALA A 119 17.88 -1.47 16.06
N ALA A 120 18.05 -0.23 15.59
CA ALA A 120 19.15 0.64 16.01
C ALA A 120 19.06 1.09 17.48
N LEU A 121 17.86 1.24 18.03
CA LEU A 121 17.64 1.62 19.43
C LEU A 121 17.79 0.45 20.42
N LEU A 122 17.61 -0.79 19.96
CA LEU A 122 17.80 -2.00 20.77
C LEU A 122 19.23 -2.57 20.68
N GLY A 123 20.06 -2.04 19.78
CA GLY A 123 21.44 -2.52 19.53
C GLY A 123 22.54 -1.81 20.31
N SER A 124 22.23 -0.85 21.20
CA SER A 124 23.24 -0.04 21.91
C SER A 124 23.68 -0.56 23.28
N ASP A 125 23.17 -1.70 23.77
CA ASP A 125 23.48 -2.19 25.13
C ASP A 125 24.10 -3.59 25.20
N ALA A 126 24.98 -3.92 24.24
CA ALA A 126 25.76 -5.16 24.28
C ALA A 126 27.26 -4.88 24.16
N ARG A 127 27.84 -4.26 25.18
CA ARG A 127 29.29 -4.30 25.39
C ARG A 127 29.57 -4.66 26.85
N VAL A 128 29.40 -5.94 27.18
CA VAL A 128 29.96 -6.52 28.41
C VAL A 128 31.44 -6.83 28.13
N PRO A 129 32.42 -6.16 28.77
CA PRO A 129 33.79 -6.62 28.76
C PRO A 129 33.87 -7.83 29.69
N LYS A 130 34.29 -8.99 29.16
CA LYS A 130 34.71 -10.13 29.98
C LYS A 130 35.93 -9.70 30.79
N GLY A 131 35.86 -9.80 32.12
CA GLY A 131 37.00 -9.55 32.98
C GLY A 131 36.82 -10.06 34.41
N VAL A 132 37.67 -11.02 34.77
CA VAL A 132 38.10 -11.43 36.12
C VAL A 132 37.22 -12.47 36.84
N LEU A 133 37.71 -13.71 36.86
CA LEU A 133 37.47 -14.67 37.96
C LEU A 133 38.69 -14.67 38.90
N PRO A 134 38.50 -14.96 40.20
CA PRO A 134 39.43 -14.60 41.26
C PRO A 134 40.62 -15.57 41.38
N ARG A 135 41.75 -15.07 41.87
CA ARG A 135 42.82 -15.89 42.42
C ARG A 135 42.59 -16.15 43.91
N SER A 136 43.00 -17.36 44.31
CA SER A 136 43.21 -17.92 45.66
C SER A 136 42.03 -18.72 46.19
#